data_AF-A0A3P6C5U1-F1
#
_entry.id   AF-A0A3P6C5U1-F1
#
_cell.length_a   1.000
_cell.length_b   1.000
_cell.length_c   1.000
_cell.angle_alpha   90.00
_cell.angle_beta   90.00
_cell.angle_gamma   90.00
#
_symmetry.space_group_name_H-M   'P 1'
#
loop_
_entity.id
_entity.type
_entity.pdbx_description
1 polymer ?
#
loop_
_entity_poly.entity_id
_entity_poly.type
_entity_poly.pdbx_seq_one_letter_code
_entity_poly.pdbx_strand_id
1 'polypeptide(L)'
;MDGLMQKVRVCTLTYVQIPEYFVWNNSIKIWSERKKGKTIGRIVVVQPSAGDRYYLRILINKIKVPRSYDELIKFNDVKYHDVEWHASMSEGARCATPFQLRDMFVTFLNNCFIKSPKHLWEHSWKSMSKDILHKRQRLLGHTNLELDDETFEQYT
;
A
#
# COMPACT_ATOMS: atom_id res chain seq x y z
N MET A 1 -41.37 11.95 26.47
CA MET A 1 -39.98 12.42 26.43
C MET A 1 -39.32 11.72 25.26
N ASP A 2 -39.45 12.33 24.09
CA ASP A 2 -38.95 11.78 22.83
C ASP A 2 -37.44 11.95 22.76
N GLY A 3 -36.73 10.88 23.16
CA GLY A 3 -35.28 10.79 23.00
C GLY A 3 -34.96 10.62 21.53
N LEU A 4 -34.50 11.70 20.89
CA LEU A 4 -33.84 11.69 19.59
C LEU A 4 -32.70 10.65 19.60
N MET A 5 -32.99 9.43 19.16
CA MET A 5 -31.94 8.47 18.84
C MET A 5 -31.25 9.00 17.58
N GLN A 6 -30.11 9.65 17.77
CA GLN A 6 -29.21 10.05 16.70
C GLN A 6 -28.98 8.83 15.79
N LYS A 7 -29.48 8.87 14.55
CA LYS A 7 -29.34 7.76 13.60
C LYS A 7 -27.86 7.60 13.24
N VAL A 8 -27.16 6.68 13.93
CA VAL A 8 -25.73 6.43 13.73
C VAL A 8 -25.52 5.84 12.35
N ARG A 9 -24.71 6.51 11.52
CA ARG A 9 -24.39 6.03 10.17
C ARG A 9 -23.29 4.98 10.25
N VAL A 10 -23.47 3.84 9.57
CA VAL A 10 -22.47 2.76 9.55
C VAL A 10 -21.08 3.26 9.11
N CYS A 11 -21.02 4.17 8.15
CA CYS A 11 -19.78 4.75 7.64
C CYS A 11 -19.01 5.64 8.64
N THR A 12 -19.59 5.95 9.81
CA THR A 12 -18.87 6.68 10.87
C THR A 12 -18.28 5.75 11.93
N LEU A 13 -18.58 4.45 11.87
CA LEU A 13 -18.14 3.43 12.82
C LEU A 13 -16.91 2.69 12.30
N THR A 14 -16.08 2.18 13.20
CA THR A 14 -15.09 1.14 12.89
C THR A 14 -15.73 -0.24 12.94
N TYR A 15 -15.09 -1.25 12.36
CA TYR A 15 -15.65 -2.61 12.35
C TYR A 15 -15.92 -3.16 13.77
N VAL A 16 -15.04 -2.86 14.74
CA VAL A 16 -15.23 -3.23 16.16
C VAL A 16 -16.47 -2.59 16.80
N GLN A 17 -16.91 -1.43 16.32
CA GLN A 17 -18.04 -0.69 16.86
C GLN A 17 -19.37 -1.11 16.24
N ILE A 18 -19.38 -1.74 15.06
CA ILE A 18 -20.63 -2.16 14.39
C ILE A 18 -21.52 -2.99 15.33
N PRO A 19 -21.02 -4.00 16.06
CA PRO A 19 -21.86 -4.81 16.95
C PRO A 19 -22.45 -4.04 18.14
N GLU A 20 -21.91 -2.87 18.49
CA GLU A 20 -22.47 -2.00 19.53
C GLU A 20 -23.79 -1.38 19.08
N TYR A 21 -23.92 -1.05 17.78
CA TYR A 21 -25.06 -0.34 17.21
C TYR A 21 -25.95 -1.19 16.31
N PHE A 22 -25.44 -2.30 15.77
CA PHE A 22 -26.14 -3.14 14.79
C PHE A 22 -26.11 -4.62 15.20
N VAL A 23 -27.15 -5.35 14.80
CA VAL A 23 -27.27 -6.81 14.98
C VAL A 23 -27.58 -7.46 13.64
N TRP A 24 -26.94 -8.60 13.38
CA TRP A 24 -27.24 -9.41 12.20
C TRP A 24 -28.60 -10.10 12.37
N ASN A 25 -29.56 -9.80 11.51
CA ASN A 25 -30.82 -10.51 11.44
C ASN A 25 -30.66 -11.72 10.50
N ASN A 26 -30.59 -12.91 11.08
CA ASN A 26 -30.31 -14.13 10.31
C ASN A 26 -31.47 -14.55 9.39
N SER A 27 -32.71 -14.13 9.68
CA SER A 27 -33.90 -14.49 8.89
C SER A 27 -33.93 -13.75 7.56
N ILE A 28 -33.63 -12.45 7.58
CA ILE A 28 -33.67 -11.57 6.39
C ILE A 28 -32.28 -11.21 5.86
N LYS A 29 -31.21 -11.73 6.47
CA LYS A 29 -29.81 -11.55 6.07
C LYS A 29 -29.38 -10.08 5.94
N ILE A 30 -29.83 -9.24 6.87
CA ILE A 30 -29.43 -7.82 6.93
C ILE A 30 -28.97 -7.43 8.33
N TRP A 31 -28.10 -6.43 8.39
CA TRP A 31 -27.80 -5.72 9.63
C TRP A 31 -28.93 -4.74 9.95
N SER A 32 -29.48 -4.81 11.16
CA SER A 32 -30.49 -3.89 11.67
C SER A 32 -30.00 -3.16 12.91
N GLU A 33 -30.52 -1.95 13.14
CA GLU A 33 -30.19 -1.17 14.34
C GLU A 33 -30.55 -1.95 15.61
N ARG A 34 -29.63 -1.96 16.56
CA ARG A 34 -29.78 -2.61 17.85
C ARG A 34 -30.80 -1.83 18.67
N LYS A 35 -31.87 -2.51 19.09
CA LYS A 35 -32.92 -1.91 19.91
C LYS A 35 -32.63 -1.95 21.42
N LYS A 36 -31.86 -2.94 21.89
CA LYS A 36 -31.58 -3.19 23.32
C LYS A 36 -30.20 -3.79 23.56
N GLY A 37 -29.64 -3.51 24.73
CA GLY A 37 -28.36 -4.05 25.23
C GLY A 37 -27.13 -3.30 24.71
N LYS A 38 -26.00 -3.42 25.43
CA LYS A 38 -24.66 -3.02 24.95
C LYS A 38 -23.85 -4.28 24.70
N THR A 39 -23.06 -4.32 23.64
CA THR A 39 -22.21 -5.46 23.31
C THR A 39 -20.90 -4.96 22.75
N ILE A 40 -19.78 -5.38 23.34
CA ILE A 40 -18.46 -5.13 22.79
C ILE A 40 -18.27 -6.06 21.59
N GLY A 41 -17.90 -5.50 20.44
CA GLY A 41 -17.67 -6.28 19.23
C GLY A 41 -16.58 -7.32 19.43
N ARG A 42 -16.87 -8.58 19.08
CA ARG A 42 -15.88 -9.66 19.02
C ARG A 42 -15.43 -9.84 17.58
N ILE A 43 -14.12 -9.91 17.39
CA ILE A 43 -13.53 -10.12 16.06
C ILE A 43 -12.86 -11.48 16.06
N VAL A 44 -13.08 -12.21 14.97
CA VAL A 44 -12.43 -13.50 14.74
C VAL A 44 -10.92 -13.29 14.69
N VAL A 45 -10.20 -14.10 15.46
CA VAL A 45 -8.73 -14.12 15.40
C VAL A 45 -8.34 -14.68 14.04
N VAL A 46 -7.59 -13.90 13.28
CA VAL A 46 -6.98 -14.31 12.02
C VAL A 46 -5.49 -14.46 12.27
N GLN A 47 -4.92 -15.60 11.92
CA GLN A 47 -3.48 -15.85 12.07
C GLN A 47 -2.69 -15.08 11.00
N PRO A 48 -1.46 -14.62 11.29
CA PRO A 48 -0.60 -13.96 10.30
C PRO A 48 -0.37 -14.77 9.02
N SER A 49 -0.34 -16.10 9.14
CA SER A 49 -0.22 -17.03 8.00
C SER A 49 -1.38 -16.97 7.01
N ALA A 50 -2.50 -16.34 7.37
CA ALA A 50 -3.65 -16.18 6.49
C ALA A 50 -3.50 -15.03 5.46
N GLY A 51 -2.32 -14.37 5.42
CA GLY A 51 -1.94 -13.40 4.41
C GLY A 51 -2.92 -12.23 4.34
N ASP A 52 -3.50 -11.98 3.16
CA ASP A 52 -4.44 -10.88 2.89
C ASP A 52 -5.56 -10.76 3.92
N ARG A 53 -6.09 -11.89 4.41
CA ARG A 53 -7.15 -11.87 5.43
C ARG A 53 -6.66 -11.31 6.76
N TYR A 54 -5.41 -11.55 7.12
CA TYR A 54 -4.80 -11.00 8.34
C TYR A 54 -4.63 -9.49 8.23
N TYR A 55 -4.09 -9.02 7.11
CA TYR A 55 -3.90 -7.59 6.86
C TYR A 55 -5.23 -6.85 6.76
N LEU A 56 -6.21 -7.42 6.05
CA LEU A 56 -7.57 -6.89 5.99
C LEU A 56 -8.18 -6.77 7.40
N ARG A 57 -8.03 -7.80 8.24
CA ARG A 57 -8.50 -7.78 9.63
C ARG A 57 -7.85 -6.66 10.43
N ILE A 58 -6.57 -6.37 10.23
CA ILE A 58 -5.90 -5.23 10.89
C ILE A 58 -6.51 -3.92 10.39
N LEU A 59 -6.66 -3.77 9.09
CA LEU A 59 -7.10 -2.54 8.44
C LEU A 59 -8.52 -2.14 8.86
N ILE A 60 -9.49 -3.06 8.77
CA ILE A 60 -10.89 -2.80 9.14
C ILE A 60 -11.09 -2.44 10.62
N ASN A 61 -10.12 -2.74 11.48
CA ASN A 61 -10.15 -2.34 12.89
C ASN A 61 -9.69 -0.90 13.13
N LYS A 62 -8.94 -0.33 12.19
CA LYS A 62 -8.36 1.01 12.30
C LYS A 62 -9.15 2.05 11.52
N ILE A 63 -9.73 1.66 10.39
CA ILE A 63 -10.50 2.57 9.54
C ILE A 63 -12.00 2.54 9.88
N LYS A 64 -12.68 3.64 9.59
CA LYS A 64 -14.15 3.66 9.54
C LYS A 64 -14.63 2.81 8.37
N VAL A 65 -15.83 2.23 8.47
CA VAL A 65 -16.36 1.30 7.45
C VAL A 65 -16.24 1.92 6.05
N PRO A 66 -15.34 1.40 5.21
CA PRO A 66 -15.16 1.91 3.87
C PRO A 66 -16.35 1.48 3.01
N ARG A 67 -16.79 2.38 2.14
CA ARG A 67 -17.91 2.11 1.20
C ARG A 67 -17.43 1.57 -0.13
N SER A 68 -16.13 1.58 -0.37
CA SER A 68 -15.49 1.09 -1.58
C SER A 68 -14.09 0.59 -1.27
N TYR A 69 -13.52 -0.18 -2.19
CA TYR A 69 -12.12 -0.58 -2.12
C TYR A 69 -11.18 0.64 -2.10
N ASP A 70 -11.52 1.70 -2.82
CA ASP A 70 -10.76 2.95 -2.81
C ASP A 70 -10.71 3.63 -1.43
N GLU A 71 -11.78 3.53 -0.64
CA GLU A 71 -11.78 4.02 0.76
C GLU A 71 -11.03 3.06 1.69
N LEU A 72 -11.03 1.76 1.39
CA LEU A 72 -10.31 0.75 2.17
C LEU A 72 -8.79 0.98 2.10
N ILE A 73 -8.25 1.28 0.92
CA ILE A 73 -6.80 1.46 0.69
C ILE A 73 -6.28 2.89 0.96
N LYS A 74 -7.17 3.80 1.39
CA LYS A 74 -6.81 5.16 1.79
C LYS A 74 -6.70 5.22 3.31
N PHE A 75 -5.51 5.55 3.80
CA PHE A 75 -5.32 5.89 5.20
C PHE A 75 -4.66 7.26 5.29
N ASN A 76 -5.29 8.19 6.01
CA ASN A 76 -4.82 9.57 6.16
C ASN A 76 -4.61 10.31 4.82
N ASP A 77 -5.57 10.18 3.89
CA ASP A 77 -5.56 10.75 2.53
C ASP A 77 -4.45 10.26 1.58
N VAL A 78 -3.60 9.33 2.03
CA VAL A 78 -2.59 8.68 1.19
C VAL A 78 -3.15 7.37 0.64
N LYS A 79 -3.15 7.23 -0.70
CA LYS A 79 -3.33 5.93 -1.36
C LYS A 79 -2.01 5.17 -1.28
N TYR A 80 -2.00 4.04 -0.58
CA TYR A 80 -0.78 3.28 -0.31
C TYR A 80 -0.16 2.57 -1.54
N HIS A 81 -0.77 2.66 -2.73
CA HIS A 81 -0.28 1.92 -3.90
C HIS A 81 1.00 2.47 -4.54
N ASP A 82 1.33 3.75 -4.42
CA ASP A 82 2.48 4.32 -5.13
C ASP A 82 3.61 4.77 -4.19
N VAL A 83 3.28 5.21 -2.97
CA VAL A 83 4.26 5.77 -2.02
C VAL A 83 5.27 4.72 -1.55
N GLU A 84 4.83 3.48 -1.38
CA GLU A 84 5.64 2.40 -0.82
C GLU A 84 6.83 2.04 -1.72
N TRP A 85 6.61 1.99 -3.04
CA TRP A 85 7.67 1.64 -4.00
C TRP A 85 8.69 2.77 -4.15
N HIS A 86 8.24 4.03 -4.21
CA HIS A 86 9.13 5.19 -4.24
C HIS A 86 9.99 5.27 -2.98
N ALA A 87 9.38 5.08 -1.79
CA ALA A 87 10.11 5.04 -0.53
C ALA A 87 11.13 3.90 -0.50
N SER A 88 10.72 2.69 -0.89
CA SER A 88 11.58 1.51 -0.91
C SER A 88 12.78 1.69 -1.86
N MET A 89 12.56 2.22 -3.08
CA MET A 89 13.64 2.54 -4.02
C MET A 89 14.62 3.57 -3.44
N SER A 90 14.10 4.57 -2.71
CA SER A 90 14.92 5.62 -2.10
C SER A 90 15.76 5.10 -0.93
N GLU A 91 15.19 4.23 -0.10
CA GLU A 91 15.90 3.57 1.00
C GLU A 91 16.93 2.59 0.47
N GLY A 92 16.54 1.75 -0.49
CA GLY A 92 17.44 0.83 -1.17
C GLY A 92 18.63 1.57 -1.78
N ALA A 93 18.41 2.72 -2.43
CA ALA A 93 19.47 3.50 -3.06
C ALA A 93 20.58 3.96 -2.09
N ARG A 94 20.29 3.94 -0.79
CA ARG A 94 21.23 4.31 0.28
C ARG A 94 22.12 3.15 0.73
N CYS A 95 21.70 1.91 0.49
CA CYS A 95 22.32 0.71 1.07
C CYS A 95 22.68 -0.38 0.03
N ALA A 96 22.09 -0.35 -1.16
CA ALA A 96 22.24 -1.37 -2.19
C ALA A 96 23.12 -0.92 -3.36
N THR A 97 23.69 -1.88 -4.08
CA THR A 97 24.42 -1.60 -5.33
C THR A 97 23.43 -1.26 -6.47
N PRO A 98 23.86 -0.52 -7.50
CA PRO A 98 22.99 -0.21 -8.65
C PRO A 98 22.42 -1.45 -9.35
N PHE A 99 23.17 -2.55 -9.37
CA PHE A 99 22.67 -3.85 -9.86
C PHE A 99 21.52 -4.40 -9.03
N GLN A 100 21.66 -4.42 -7.71
CA GLN A 100 20.60 -4.87 -6.80
C GLN A 100 19.37 -3.95 -6.87
N LEU A 101 19.56 -2.64 -7.10
CA LEU A 101 18.45 -1.72 -7.30
C LEU A 101 17.67 -2.00 -8.59
N ARG A 102 18.35 -2.32 -9.69
CA ARG A 102 17.67 -2.75 -10.92
C ARG A 102 16.89 -4.04 -10.72
N ASP A 103 17.46 -4.99 -9.99
CA ASP A 103 16.78 -6.26 -9.67
C ASP A 103 15.52 -6.04 -8.80
N MET A 104 15.62 -5.15 -7.81
CA MET A 104 14.49 -4.74 -6.98
C MET A 104 13.39 -4.04 -7.80
N PHE A 105 13.78 -3.16 -8.71
CA PHE A 105 12.86 -2.49 -9.63
C PHE A 105 12.10 -3.50 -10.52
N VAL A 106 12.81 -4.44 -11.14
CA VAL A 106 12.20 -5.53 -11.94
C VAL A 106 11.30 -6.41 -11.07
N THR A 107 11.71 -6.70 -9.84
CA THR A 107 10.91 -7.47 -8.88
C THR A 107 9.59 -6.76 -8.56
N PHE A 108 9.60 -5.44 -8.40
CA PHE A 108 8.36 -4.68 -8.22
C PHE A 108 7.49 -4.70 -9.48
N LEU A 109 8.07 -4.55 -10.68
CA LEU A 109 7.29 -4.63 -11.92
C LEU A 109 6.60 -5.99 -12.12
N ASN A 110 7.26 -7.07 -11.70
CA ASN A 110 6.74 -8.43 -11.85
C ASN A 110 5.71 -8.82 -10.79
N ASN A 111 5.89 -8.36 -9.55
CA ASN A 111 5.12 -8.86 -8.40
C ASN A 111 4.16 -7.84 -7.79
N CYS A 112 4.26 -6.57 -8.16
CA CYS A 112 3.50 -5.49 -7.52
C CYS A 112 2.63 -4.75 -8.54
N PHE A 113 1.50 -4.21 -8.06
CA PHE A 113 0.66 -3.33 -8.86
C PHE A 113 1.19 -1.90 -8.77
N ILE A 114 2.10 -1.55 -9.68
CA ILE A 114 2.62 -0.18 -9.82
C ILE A 114 1.72 0.60 -10.78
N LYS A 115 1.10 1.68 -10.30
CA LYS A 115 0.17 2.47 -11.11
C LYS A 115 0.87 3.22 -12.26
N SER A 116 2.10 3.69 -12.01
CA SER A 116 2.92 4.37 -13.01
C SER A 116 4.36 3.85 -12.98
N PRO A 117 4.66 2.75 -13.71
CA PRO A 117 6.02 2.21 -13.82
C PRO A 117 7.05 3.25 -14.28
N LYS A 118 6.64 4.10 -15.23
CA LYS A 118 7.47 5.18 -15.75
C LYS A 118 7.86 6.17 -14.66
N HIS A 119 6.92 6.60 -13.82
CA HIS A 119 7.21 7.55 -12.75
C HIS A 119 8.14 6.95 -11.68
N LEU A 120 7.97 5.67 -11.37
CA LEU A 120 8.87 4.95 -10.46
C LEU A 120 10.29 4.85 -11.02
N TRP A 121 10.41 4.60 -12.32
CA TRP A 121 11.69 4.59 -13.01
C TRP A 121 12.33 5.98 -13.06
N GLU A 122 11.59 7.02 -13.45
CA GLU A 122 12.04 8.43 -13.48
C GLU A 122 12.62 8.87 -12.13
N HIS A 123 12.00 8.40 -11.03
CA HIS A 123 12.47 8.65 -9.67
C HIS A 123 13.79 7.95 -9.31
N SER A 124 14.08 6.80 -9.91
CA SER A 124 15.11 5.87 -9.42
C SER A 124 16.25 5.58 -10.40
N TRP A 125 16.10 5.86 -11.69
CA TRP A 125 17.05 5.47 -12.75
C TRP A 125 18.46 6.00 -12.49
N LYS A 126 18.61 7.23 -11.98
CA LYS A 126 19.92 7.81 -11.65
C LYS A 126 20.69 6.97 -10.62
N SER A 127 19.99 6.40 -9.65
CA SER A 127 20.62 5.51 -8.67
C SER A 127 20.90 4.13 -9.25
N MET A 128 20.04 3.67 -10.17
CA MET A 128 20.23 2.44 -10.92
C MET A 128 21.34 2.52 -11.97
N SER A 129 21.75 3.70 -12.42
CA SER A 129 22.75 3.86 -13.49
C SER A 129 24.18 4.11 -13.02
N LYS A 130 24.42 4.31 -11.71
CA LYS A 130 25.73 4.73 -11.17
C LYS A 130 26.91 3.82 -11.53
N ASP A 131 26.68 2.53 -11.78
CA ASP A 131 27.74 1.57 -12.14
C ASP A 131 28.00 1.48 -13.65
N ILE A 132 27.16 2.11 -14.49
CA ILE A 132 27.17 1.95 -15.95
C ILE A 132 28.42 2.58 -16.56
N LEU A 133 28.78 3.79 -16.14
CA LEU A 133 29.98 4.49 -16.64
C LEU A 133 31.23 3.65 -16.42
N HIS A 134 31.43 3.22 -15.18
CA HIS A 134 32.59 2.44 -14.79
C HIS A 134 32.63 1.08 -15.51
N LYS A 135 31.48 0.42 -15.69
CA LYS A 135 31.39 -0.80 -16.50
C LYS A 135 31.77 -0.56 -17.96
N ARG A 136 31.31 0.54 -18.55
CA ARG A 136 31.60 0.92 -19.95
C ARG A 136 33.07 1.27 -20.15
N GLN A 137 33.65 2.08 -19.27
CA GLN A 137 35.07 2.42 -19.30
C GLN A 137 35.96 1.17 -19.23
N ARG A 138 35.62 0.22 -18.35
CA ARG A 138 36.33 -1.07 -18.25
C ARG A 138 36.18 -1.95 -19.49
N LEU A 139 35.00 -1.97 -20.10
CA LEU A 139 34.73 -2.76 -21.30
C LEU A 139 35.47 -2.21 -22.53
N LEU A 140 35.54 -0.88 -22.68
CA LEU A 140 36.15 -0.22 -23.83
C LEU A 140 37.65 0.06 -23.65
N GLY A 141 38.18 -0.10 -22.44
CA GLY A 141 39.57 0.25 -22.11
C GLY A 141 39.84 1.77 -22.16
N HIS A 142 38.81 2.60 -22.21
CA HIS A 142 38.90 4.05 -22.32
C HIS A 142 38.52 4.70 -21.00
N THR A 143 39.51 5.17 -20.22
CA THR A 143 39.29 5.80 -18.91
C THR A 143 38.67 7.19 -18.99
N ASN A 144 38.72 7.85 -20.14
CA ASN A 144 38.23 9.23 -20.34
C ASN A 144 36.82 9.27 -20.95
N LEU A 145 36.08 8.16 -20.94
CA LEU A 145 34.70 8.16 -21.39
C LEU A 145 33.85 8.95 -20.38
N GLU A 146 33.20 10.00 -20.85
CA GLU A 146 32.12 10.70 -20.17
C GLU A 146 30.81 10.38 -20.89
N LEU A 147 29.74 10.18 -20.11
CA LEU A 147 28.39 9.97 -20.63
C LEU A 147 27.51 11.08 -20.07
N ASP A 148 26.64 11.63 -20.90
CA ASP A 148 25.61 12.58 -20.47
C ASP A 148 24.41 11.86 -19.83
N ASP A 149 23.57 12.63 -19.13
CA ASP A 149 22.36 12.11 -18.48
C ASP A 149 21.42 11.42 -19.48
N GLU A 150 21.31 11.93 -20.72
CA GLU A 150 20.50 11.32 -21.80
C GLU A 150 21.00 9.92 -22.18
N THR A 151 22.32 9.73 -22.23
CA THR A 151 22.93 8.45 -22.56
C THR A 151 22.82 7.47 -21.39
N PHE A 152 22.90 7.94 -20.14
CA PHE A 152 22.65 7.08 -18.98
C PHE A 152 21.21 6.59 -18.91
N GLU A 153 20.26 7.46 -19.26
CA GLU A 153 18.83 7.16 -19.27
C GLU A 153 18.52 5.98 -20.21
N GLN A 154 19.18 5.89 -21.37
CA GLN A 154 18.99 4.78 -22.32
C GLN A 154 19.51 3.41 -21.85
N TYR A 155 20.37 3.37 -20.82
CA TYR A 155 20.93 2.12 -20.29
C TYR A 155 20.20 1.57 -19.07
N THR A 156 19.16 2.27 -18.60
CA THR A 156 18.32 1.89 -17.46
C THR A 156 16.88 1.64 -17.89
#